data_AF-A0A820LCA0-F1
#
_entry.id   AF-A0A820LCA0-F1
#
_cell.length_a   1.000
_cell.length_b   1.000
_cell.length_c   1.000
_cell.angle_alpha   90.00
_cell.angle_beta   90.00
_cell.angle_gamma   90.00
#
_symmetry.space_group_name_H-M   'P 1'
#
loop_
_entity.id
_entity.type
_entity.pdbx_description
1 polymer ?
#
loop_
_entity_poly.entity_id
_entity_poly.type
_entity_poly.pdbx_seq_one_letter_code
_entity_poly.pdbx_strand_id
1 'polypeptide(L)'
;RRKSQAIISQTKSCLKSSTCATEQILFCQNPIDSKLSTALLYKNQPIVMNCFSYDFYFPDHLLQQTHECMIIAALNPHCFTVQLKQDAIEFDKFQREINDFYNTIDDKKYFIPVEQIQKNLCVICADPKSADNDKIWNRSQILDFDINDQTVNLFYVDLGTWDEYVPINRLRYLIDSFHHHLVFSLTCRLAHISPIDD
;
A
#
# COMPACT_ATOMS: atom_id res chain seq x y z
N ARG A 1 51.68 32.88 22.18
CA ARG A 1 50.75 33.98 21.84
C ARG A 1 49.45 33.33 21.33
N ARG A 2 48.33 33.62 22.00
CA ARG A 2 46.97 33.14 21.69
C ARG A 2 46.37 33.87 20.48
N LYS A 3 45.52 33.18 19.71
CA LYS A 3 44.21 33.57 19.11
C LYS A 3 43.68 32.32 18.38
N SER A 4 42.75 31.52 18.92
CA SER A 4 41.28 31.70 19.04
C SER A 4 40.50 31.45 17.73
N GLN A 5 39.80 30.31 17.71
CA GLN A 5 38.44 30.02 17.19
C GLN A 5 38.12 30.15 15.69
N ALA A 6 37.70 29.03 15.08
CA ALA A 6 36.28 28.78 14.77
C ALA A 6 36.05 27.29 14.46
N ILE A 7 35.10 26.71 15.19
CA ILE A 7 34.51 25.39 15.01
C ILE A 7 33.40 25.54 13.97
N ILE A 8 33.38 24.73 12.91
CA ILE A 8 32.17 24.45 12.15
C ILE A 8 32.12 22.94 11.93
N SER A 9 31.41 22.25 12.82
CA SER A 9 30.74 21.01 12.46
C SER A 9 29.46 21.40 11.70
N GLN A 10 29.26 20.82 10.53
CA GLN A 10 27.94 20.75 9.91
C GLN A 10 27.71 19.30 9.50
N THR A 11 27.12 18.58 10.44
CA THR A 11 26.15 17.54 10.17
C THR A 11 24.94 18.15 9.45
N LYS A 12 24.44 17.48 8.41
CA LYS A 12 23.07 16.92 8.41
C LYS A 12 22.79 16.18 7.11
N SER A 13 22.55 14.89 7.29
CA SER A 13 21.91 13.99 6.33
C SER A 13 20.58 14.58 5.86
N CYS A 14 20.41 14.64 4.54
CA CYS A 14 19.12 14.89 3.91
C CYS A 14 18.70 13.61 3.18
N LEU A 15 18.39 12.58 3.96
CA LEU A 15 17.52 11.46 3.58
C LEU A 15 16.57 11.30 4.75
N LYS A 16 15.66 12.27 4.89
CA LYS A 16 14.48 12.04 5.74
C LYS A 16 13.59 11.10 4.95
N SER A 17 13.58 9.85 5.40
CA SER A 17 12.56 8.87 5.10
C SER A 17 11.20 9.56 5.06
N SER A 18 10.55 9.53 3.91
CA SER A 18 9.14 9.84 3.78
C SER A 18 8.38 8.88 4.72
N THR A 19 8.06 9.35 5.92
CA THR A 19 7.06 8.72 6.77
C THR A 19 5.75 8.88 6.03
N CYS A 20 5.33 7.77 5.42
CA CYS A 20 4.16 7.67 4.56
C CYS A 20 2.91 8.17 5.29
N ALA A 21 2.02 8.86 4.57
CA ALA A 21 0.75 9.41 5.07
C ALA A 21 -0.11 8.39 5.84
N THR A 22 0.15 7.09 5.66
CA THR A 22 -0.46 5.96 6.38
C THR A 22 -0.36 6.08 7.91
N GLU A 23 0.71 6.66 8.47
CA GLU A 23 0.82 6.83 9.93
C GLU A 23 -0.14 7.90 10.48
N GLN A 24 -0.61 8.87 9.68
CA GLN A 24 -1.46 9.95 10.19
C GLN A 24 -2.95 9.61 10.18
N ILE A 25 -3.37 8.63 9.39
CA ILE A 25 -4.80 8.29 9.23
C ILE A 25 -5.26 7.28 10.30
N LEU A 26 -4.37 6.43 10.82
CA LEU A 26 -4.72 5.35 11.75
C LEU A 26 -4.93 5.76 13.22
N PHE A 27 -4.56 6.98 13.61
CA PHE A 27 -4.59 7.39 15.03
C PHE A 27 -5.90 8.03 15.53
N CYS A 28 -6.93 8.15 14.68
CA CYS A 28 -8.18 8.77 15.07
C CYS A 28 -9.37 7.80 14.98
N GLN A 29 -9.81 7.38 16.19
CA GLN A 29 -11.14 6.87 16.59
C GLN A 29 -11.24 5.36 16.92
N ASN A 30 -11.46 5.11 18.23
CA ASN A 30 -11.89 3.86 18.90
C ASN A 30 -13.44 3.83 19.00
N PRO A 31 -14.15 2.69 19.18
CA PRO A 31 -13.80 1.62 20.13
C PRO A 31 -13.94 0.16 19.64
N ILE A 32 -12.94 -0.63 20.03
CA ILE A 32 -12.88 -2.01 20.61
C ILE A 32 -14.06 -3.01 20.46
N ASP A 33 -15.30 -2.65 20.18
CA ASP A 33 -16.40 -3.62 20.16
C ASP A 33 -16.54 -4.34 18.80
N SER A 34 -15.90 -5.51 18.77
CA SER A 34 -16.13 -6.65 17.87
C SER A 34 -15.15 -6.87 16.70
N LYS A 35 -13.87 -6.54 16.87
CA LYS A 35 -12.80 -7.05 15.97
C LYS A 35 -12.95 -8.55 15.69
N LEU A 36 -13.34 -9.33 16.70
CA LEU A 36 -13.56 -10.77 16.59
C LEU A 36 -14.79 -11.14 15.73
N SER A 37 -15.85 -10.34 15.73
CA SER A 37 -17.07 -10.65 14.96
C SER A 37 -16.86 -10.46 13.47
N THR A 38 -16.15 -9.40 13.09
CA THR A 38 -15.90 -9.06 11.68
C THR A 38 -14.88 -10.01 11.05
N ALA A 39 -13.81 -10.37 11.76
CA ALA A 39 -12.84 -11.35 11.27
C ALA A 39 -13.46 -12.74 11.02
N LEU A 40 -14.45 -13.14 11.83
CA LEU A 40 -15.17 -14.41 11.64
C LEU A 40 -16.03 -14.43 10.36
N LEU A 41 -16.56 -13.28 9.93
CA LEU A 41 -17.32 -13.17 8.67
C LEU A 41 -16.46 -13.51 7.45
N TYR A 42 -15.20 -13.10 7.49
CA TYR A 42 -14.27 -13.26 6.37
C TYR A 42 -13.57 -14.62 6.32
N LYS A 43 -13.55 -15.38 7.42
CA LYS A 43 -12.78 -16.63 7.55
C LYS A 43 -13.12 -17.72 6.51
N ASN A 44 -14.36 -17.72 6.04
CA ASN A 44 -14.88 -18.69 5.06
C ASN A 44 -14.84 -18.18 3.62
N GLN A 45 -14.32 -16.98 3.38
CA GLN A 45 -14.22 -16.43 2.03
C GLN A 45 -13.18 -17.21 1.21
N PRO A 46 -13.42 -17.38 -0.10
CA PRO A 46 -12.43 -17.97 -1.00
C PRO A 46 -11.14 -17.15 -1.01
N ILE A 47 -10.01 -17.83 -1.19
CA ILE A 47 -8.73 -17.18 -1.48
C ILE A 47 -8.60 -16.94 -2.98
N VAL A 48 -8.06 -15.80 -3.34
CA VAL A 48 -7.83 -15.41 -4.73
C VAL A 48 -6.42 -15.84 -5.13
N MET A 49 -6.35 -16.77 -6.07
CA MET A 49 -5.09 -17.24 -6.66
C MET A 49 -4.87 -16.71 -8.08
N ASN A 50 -5.83 -15.94 -8.60
CA ASN A 50 -5.81 -15.48 -9.98
C ASN A 50 -4.80 -14.34 -10.16
N CYS A 51 -4.15 -14.32 -11.32
CA CYS A 51 -3.44 -13.14 -11.78
C CYS A 51 -4.44 -12.14 -12.32
N PHE A 52 -4.37 -10.91 -11.82
CA PHE A 52 -5.07 -9.79 -12.39
C PHE A 52 -4.11 -8.61 -12.33
N SER A 53 -3.91 -7.96 -13.47
CA SER A 53 -3.42 -6.59 -13.41
C SER A 53 -4.59 -5.79 -12.88
N TYR A 54 -4.41 -4.95 -11.85
CA TYR A 54 -5.36 -3.86 -11.67
C TYR A 54 -5.28 -3.02 -12.94
N ASP A 55 -6.05 -3.42 -13.95
CA ASP A 55 -6.36 -2.60 -15.08
C ASP A 55 -6.95 -1.38 -14.42
N PHE A 56 -6.23 -0.27 -14.50
CA PHE A 56 -6.60 1.02 -13.95
C PHE A 56 -7.86 1.46 -14.70
N TYR A 57 -8.98 0.81 -14.37
CA TYR A 57 -10.28 1.07 -14.90
C TYR A 57 -10.64 2.40 -14.30
N PHE A 58 -10.46 3.44 -15.10
CA PHE A 58 -10.95 4.74 -14.74
C PHE A 58 -12.47 4.67 -14.85
N PRO A 59 -13.20 4.74 -13.74
CA PRO A 59 -14.65 4.63 -13.79
C PRO A 59 -15.20 5.71 -14.73
N ASP A 60 -16.07 5.31 -15.67
CA ASP A 60 -16.63 6.25 -16.65
C ASP A 60 -17.27 7.48 -16.01
N HIS A 61 -17.81 7.33 -14.79
CA HIS A 61 -18.41 8.42 -14.03
C HIS A 61 -17.40 9.50 -13.60
N LEU A 62 -16.10 9.22 -13.57
CA LEU A 62 -15.05 10.21 -13.27
C LEU A 62 -14.60 10.98 -14.53
N LEU A 63 -14.98 10.52 -15.72
CA LEU A 63 -14.59 11.19 -16.96
C LEU A 63 -15.28 12.54 -17.08
N GLN A 64 -14.51 13.57 -17.46
CA GLN A 64 -14.99 14.93 -17.71
C GLN A 64 -15.64 15.62 -16.50
N GLN A 65 -15.39 15.12 -15.29
CA GLN A 65 -15.88 15.70 -14.04
C GLN A 65 -14.73 16.26 -13.20
N THR A 66 -15.06 17.24 -12.36
CA THR A 66 -14.12 17.78 -11.37
C THR A 66 -14.35 17.08 -10.04
N HIS A 67 -13.32 16.48 -9.48
CA HIS A 67 -13.35 15.85 -8.17
C HIS A 67 -12.30 16.47 -7.26
N GLU A 68 -12.66 16.66 -5.98
CA GLU A 68 -11.68 16.95 -4.95
C GLU A 68 -10.84 15.70 -4.68
N CYS A 69 -9.52 15.86 -4.68
CA CYS A 69 -8.58 14.78 -4.42
C CYS A 69 -7.41 15.25 -3.56
N MET A 70 -6.69 14.29 -3.00
CA MET A 70 -5.45 14.50 -2.27
C MET A 70 -4.33 13.77 -2.99
N ILE A 71 -3.17 14.42 -3.16
CA ILE A 71 -1.96 13.76 -3.64
C ILE A 71 -1.41 12.90 -2.49
N ILE A 72 -1.33 11.59 -2.69
CA ILE A 72 -0.86 10.63 -1.69
C ILE A 72 0.56 10.11 -1.97
N ALA A 73 1.00 10.18 -3.23
CA ALA A 73 2.37 9.93 -3.65
C ALA A 73 2.70 10.81 -4.86
N ALA A 74 3.94 11.27 -4.98
CA ALA A 74 4.37 12.04 -6.15
C ALA A 74 5.83 11.74 -6.47
N LEU A 75 6.07 11.23 -7.68
CA LEU A 75 7.42 11.08 -8.21
C LEU A 75 7.79 12.31 -9.03
N ASN A 76 6.92 12.69 -9.96
CA ASN A 76 7.09 13.86 -10.83
C ASN A 76 5.73 14.28 -11.43
N PRO A 77 5.65 15.40 -12.15
CA PRO A 77 4.40 15.85 -12.79
C PRO A 77 3.77 14.86 -13.80
N HIS A 78 4.54 13.89 -14.32
CA HIS A 78 4.04 12.82 -15.20
C HIS A 78 3.63 11.55 -14.45
N CYS A 79 3.92 11.44 -13.15
CA CYS A 79 3.63 10.28 -12.33
C CYS A 79 3.45 10.69 -10.87
N PHE A 80 2.20 10.86 -10.48
CA PHE A 80 1.79 11.05 -9.10
C PHE A 80 0.48 10.31 -8.85
N THR A 81 0.22 9.96 -7.60
CA THR A 81 -0.97 9.21 -7.20
C THR A 81 -1.87 10.11 -6.39
N VAL A 82 -3.15 10.09 -6.71
CA VAL A 82 -4.20 10.77 -5.94
C VAL A 82 -5.20 9.79 -5.34
N GLN A 83 -5.86 10.21 -4.28
CA GLN A 83 -7.06 9.59 -3.75
C GLN A 83 -8.21 10.60 -3.81
N LEU A 84 -9.39 10.16 -4.24
CA LEU A 84 -10.57 11.02 -4.24
C LEU A 84 -11.05 11.26 -2.81
N LYS A 85 -11.39 12.50 -2.49
CA LYS A 85 -11.88 12.87 -1.14
C LYS A 85 -13.16 12.13 -0.76
N GLN A 86 -14.02 11.85 -1.75
CA GLN A 86 -15.27 11.14 -1.55
C GLN A 86 -15.08 9.69 -1.09
N ASP A 87 -13.93 9.08 -1.41
CA ASP A 87 -13.65 7.67 -1.10
C ASP A 87 -12.90 7.50 0.23
N ALA A 88 -12.46 8.60 0.87
CA ALA A 88 -11.62 8.55 2.07
C ALA A 88 -12.25 7.74 3.21
N ILE A 89 -13.56 7.91 3.46
CA ILE A 89 -14.28 7.17 4.51
C ILE A 89 -14.34 5.68 4.20
N GLU A 90 -14.57 5.32 2.94
CA GLU A 90 -14.64 3.93 2.51
C GLU A 90 -13.26 3.27 2.54
N PHE A 91 -12.22 3.98 2.10
CA PHE A 91 -10.83 3.54 2.20
C PHE A 91 -10.42 3.29 3.66
N ASP A 92 -10.72 4.20 4.58
CA ASP A 92 -10.42 4.02 6.00
C ASP A 92 -11.11 2.79 6.59
N LYS A 93 -12.38 2.57 6.20
CA LYS A 93 -13.12 1.38 6.61
C LYS A 93 -12.48 0.11 6.04
N PHE A 94 -12.19 0.09 4.74
CA PHE A 94 -11.55 -1.03 4.06
C PHE A 94 -10.20 -1.39 4.68
N GLN A 95 -9.36 -0.39 4.95
CA GLN A 95 -8.05 -0.58 5.59
C GLN A 95 -8.21 -1.16 6.99
N ARG A 96 -9.17 -0.67 7.80
CA ARG A 96 -9.45 -1.26 9.13
C ARG A 96 -9.87 -2.73 9.02
N GLU A 97 -10.77 -3.07 8.11
CA GLU A 97 -11.26 -4.44 7.95
C GLU A 97 -10.17 -5.41 7.50
N ILE A 98 -9.30 -5.01 6.56
CA ILE A 98 -8.11 -5.77 6.17
C ILE A 98 -7.22 -6.04 7.38
N ASN A 99 -6.90 -4.99 8.15
CA ASN A 99 -6.00 -5.11 9.28
C ASN A 99 -6.59 -5.95 10.40
N ASP A 100 -7.87 -5.78 10.72
CA ASP A 100 -8.55 -6.60 11.73
C ASP A 100 -8.58 -8.07 11.33
N PHE A 101 -8.78 -8.38 10.05
CA PHE A 101 -8.76 -9.76 9.57
C PHE A 101 -7.35 -10.36 9.57
N TYR A 102 -6.39 -9.73 8.90
CA TYR A 102 -5.06 -10.33 8.72
C TYR A 102 -4.18 -10.32 9.98
N ASN A 103 -4.49 -9.49 10.98
CA ASN A 103 -3.86 -9.59 12.30
C ASN A 103 -4.46 -10.67 13.21
N THR A 104 -5.63 -11.22 12.87
CA THR A 104 -6.30 -12.25 13.69
C THR A 104 -6.20 -13.66 13.12
N ILE A 105 -5.77 -13.80 11.86
CA ILE A 105 -5.58 -15.08 11.18
C ILE A 105 -4.11 -15.51 11.21
N ASP A 106 -3.89 -16.81 11.45
CA ASP A 106 -2.58 -17.46 11.31
C ASP A 106 -2.70 -18.81 10.57
N ASP A 107 -3.76 -18.98 9.79
CA ASP A 107 -3.99 -20.21 9.04
C ASP A 107 -3.02 -20.30 7.83
N LYS A 108 -2.34 -21.44 7.72
CA LYS A 108 -1.39 -21.74 6.64
C LYS A 108 -2.00 -21.62 5.24
N LYS A 109 -3.33 -21.77 5.10
CA LYS A 109 -4.00 -21.62 3.80
C LYS A 109 -3.84 -20.23 3.16
N TYR A 110 -3.55 -19.20 3.96
CA TYR A 110 -3.32 -17.84 3.46
C TYR A 110 -1.86 -17.59 3.07
N PHE A 111 -0.93 -18.48 3.37
CA PHE A 111 0.46 -18.32 2.97
C PHE A 111 0.58 -18.63 1.48
N ILE A 112 1.47 -17.91 0.81
CA ILE A 112 1.72 -18.12 -0.61
C ILE A 112 2.95 -19.02 -0.74
N PRO A 113 2.82 -20.25 -1.26
CA PRO A 113 3.96 -21.09 -1.58
C PRO A 113 4.84 -20.41 -2.63
N VAL A 114 6.16 -20.58 -2.53
CA VAL A 114 7.14 -19.93 -3.44
C VAL A 114 6.84 -20.31 -4.90
N GLU A 115 6.42 -21.55 -5.15
CA GLU A 115 6.04 -22.06 -6.47
C GLU A 115 4.76 -21.45 -7.06
N GLN A 116 3.97 -20.72 -6.26
CA GLN A 116 2.75 -20.03 -6.70
C GLN A 116 2.97 -18.51 -6.87
N ILE A 117 4.15 -18.01 -6.53
CA ILE A 117 4.53 -16.61 -6.79
C ILE A 117 4.67 -16.39 -8.29
N GLN A 118 4.03 -15.34 -8.78
CA GLN A 118 4.04 -14.96 -10.19
C GLN A 118 3.72 -13.47 -10.35
N LYS A 119 4.13 -12.90 -11.48
CA LYS A 119 3.80 -11.51 -11.84
C LYS A 119 2.29 -11.34 -11.92
N ASN A 120 1.81 -10.17 -11.47
CA ASN A 120 0.39 -9.78 -11.41
C ASN A 120 -0.48 -10.61 -10.46
N LEU A 121 0.11 -11.38 -9.55
CA LEU A 121 -0.65 -11.98 -8.46
C LEU A 121 -1.04 -10.87 -7.46
N CYS A 122 -2.33 -10.80 -7.13
CA CYS A 122 -2.84 -9.94 -6.06
C CYS A 122 -2.62 -10.58 -4.70
N VAL A 123 -2.05 -9.82 -3.78
CA VAL A 123 -1.66 -10.28 -2.44
C VAL A 123 -1.99 -9.22 -1.40
N ILE A 124 -2.00 -9.60 -0.13
CA ILE A 124 -1.87 -8.66 0.97
C ILE A 124 -0.43 -8.74 1.48
N CYS A 125 0.18 -7.59 1.80
CA CYS A 125 1.54 -7.53 2.30
C CYS A 125 1.58 -6.76 3.62
N ALA A 126 2.29 -7.30 4.60
CA ALA A 126 2.58 -6.60 5.85
C ALA A 126 3.66 -5.53 5.65
N ASP A 127 3.47 -4.35 6.22
CA ASP A 127 4.45 -3.27 6.31
C ASP A 127 5.63 -3.69 7.21
N PRO A 128 6.90 -3.53 6.78
CA PRO A 128 8.03 -4.03 7.55
C PRO A 128 8.32 -3.23 8.82
N LYS A 129 7.73 -2.04 8.97
CA LYS A 129 7.90 -1.16 10.14
C LYS A 129 6.78 -1.31 11.16
N SER A 130 5.75 -2.08 10.83
CA SER A 130 4.63 -2.32 11.74
C SER A 130 5.01 -3.23 12.91
N ALA A 131 4.29 -3.12 14.03
CA ALA A 131 4.57 -3.92 15.20
C ALA A 131 4.18 -5.39 14.97
N ASP A 132 4.93 -6.35 15.53
CA ASP A 132 4.68 -7.78 15.31
C ASP A 132 3.25 -8.22 15.68
N ASN A 133 2.68 -7.59 16.71
CA ASN A 133 1.33 -7.88 17.22
C ASN A 133 0.23 -7.00 16.59
N ASP A 134 0.60 -6.06 15.73
CA ASP A 134 -0.32 -5.12 15.09
C ASP A 134 0.28 -4.70 13.73
N LYS A 135 0.31 -5.66 12.82
CA LYS A 135 0.90 -5.46 11.50
C LYS A 135 -0.02 -4.59 10.66
N ILE A 136 0.56 -3.71 9.85
CA ILE A 136 -0.20 -2.94 8.87
C ILE A 136 -0.19 -3.73 7.57
N TRP A 137 -1.34 -4.21 7.15
CA TRP A 137 -1.55 -5.02 5.96
C TRP A 137 -2.11 -4.17 4.83
N ASN A 138 -1.45 -4.18 3.67
CA ASN A 138 -1.84 -3.40 2.50
C ASN A 138 -2.06 -4.29 1.28
N ARG A 139 -3.11 -4.00 0.51
CA ARG A 139 -3.39 -4.69 -0.74
C ARG A 139 -2.33 -4.32 -1.78
N SER A 140 -1.81 -5.34 -2.45
CA SER A 140 -0.63 -5.22 -3.30
C SER A 140 -0.72 -6.11 -4.53
N GLN A 141 0.07 -5.79 -5.55
CA GLN A 141 0.28 -6.61 -6.73
C GLN A 141 1.77 -6.92 -6.88
N ILE A 142 2.10 -8.17 -7.19
CA ILE A 142 3.49 -8.57 -7.49
C ILE A 142 3.87 -8.05 -8.87
N LEU A 143 4.92 -7.23 -8.94
CA LEU A 143 5.49 -6.70 -10.18
C LEU A 143 6.59 -7.61 -10.74
N ASP A 144 7.45 -8.11 -9.84
CA ASP A 144 8.54 -9.01 -10.17
C ASP A 144 8.93 -9.87 -8.96
N PHE A 145 9.73 -10.92 -9.18
CA PHE A 145 10.16 -11.82 -8.12
C PHE A 145 11.52 -12.46 -8.38
N ASP A 146 12.24 -12.74 -7.30
CA ASP A 146 13.45 -13.56 -7.30
C ASP A 146 13.23 -14.78 -6.39
N ILE A 147 13.18 -15.96 -7.00
CA ILE A 147 12.98 -17.24 -6.28
C ILE A 147 14.21 -17.58 -5.42
N ASN A 148 15.42 -17.24 -5.89
CA ASN A 148 16.66 -17.58 -5.17
C ASN A 148 16.75 -16.77 -3.88
N ASP A 149 16.44 -15.47 -3.96
CA ASP A 149 16.45 -14.57 -2.81
C ASP A 149 15.14 -14.61 -2.00
N GLN A 150 14.12 -15.32 -2.50
CA GLN A 150 12.77 -15.38 -1.92
C GLN A 150 12.16 -14.00 -1.67
N THR A 151 12.33 -13.11 -2.65
CA THR A 151 11.83 -11.75 -2.60
C THR A 151 10.95 -11.42 -3.78
N VAL A 152 10.12 -10.39 -3.61
CA VAL A 152 9.27 -9.83 -4.66
C VAL A 152 9.39 -8.31 -4.69
N ASN A 153 9.13 -7.73 -5.85
CA ASN A 153 8.85 -6.30 -5.99
C ASN A 153 7.34 -6.12 -6.03
N LEU A 154 6.81 -5.21 -5.22
CA LEU A 154 5.37 -5.00 -5.05
C LEU A 154 4.96 -3.59 -5.45
N PHE A 155 3.72 -3.46 -5.91
CA PHE A 155 2.99 -2.21 -5.94
C PHE A 155 1.84 -2.25 -4.94
N TYR A 156 1.78 -1.30 -4.00
CA TYR A 156 0.68 -1.12 -3.07
C TYR A 156 -0.45 -0.37 -3.78
N VAL A 157 -1.47 -1.11 -4.24
CA VAL A 157 -2.43 -0.61 -5.24
C VAL A 157 -3.29 0.53 -4.72
N ASP A 158 -3.59 0.56 -3.41
CA ASP A 158 -4.39 1.60 -2.78
C ASP A 158 -3.57 2.80 -2.28
N LEU A 159 -2.23 2.70 -2.31
CA LEU A 159 -1.32 3.76 -1.87
C LEU A 159 -0.56 4.40 -3.05
N GLY A 160 -0.49 3.70 -4.18
CA GLY A 160 0.26 4.09 -5.37
C GLY A 160 1.76 4.20 -5.14
N THR A 161 2.30 3.39 -4.23
CA THR A 161 3.73 3.29 -3.91
C THR A 161 4.21 1.88 -4.20
N TRP A 162 5.52 1.70 -4.35
CA TRP A 162 6.14 0.40 -4.56
C TRP A 162 7.21 0.10 -3.51
N ASP A 163 7.52 -1.17 -3.36
CA ASP A 163 8.58 -1.67 -2.47
C ASP A 163 9.36 -2.76 -3.21
N GLU A 164 10.67 -2.80 -3.00
CA GLU A 164 11.58 -3.71 -3.69
C GLU A 164 12.17 -4.70 -2.70
N TYR A 165 12.52 -5.90 -3.18
CA TYR A 165 13.14 -6.95 -2.38
C TYR A 165 12.32 -7.34 -1.13
N VAL A 166 10.98 -7.34 -1.24
CA VAL A 166 10.07 -7.70 -0.17
C VAL A 166 10.10 -9.21 0.07
N PRO A 167 10.43 -9.68 1.29
CA PRO A 167 10.41 -11.11 1.60
C PRO A 167 9.03 -11.74 1.40
N ILE A 168 8.97 -12.89 0.73
CA ILE A 168 7.71 -13.62 0.45
C ILE A 168 6.93 -13.95 1.73
N ASN A 169 7.61 -14.13 2.88
CA ASN A 169 6.96 -14.42 4.15
C ASN A 169 6.08 -13.27 4.71
N ARG A 170 6.19 -12.05 4.16
CA ARG A 170 5.32 -10.90 4.44
C ARG A 170 4.01 -10.94 3.66
N LEU A 171 3.91 -11.83 2.67
CA LEU A 171 2.75 -11.94 1.79
C LEU A 171 1.73 -12.93 2.32
N ARG A 172 0.45 -12.64 2.09
CA ARG A 172 -0.63 -13.61 2.20
C ARG A 172 -1.53 -13.52 0.97
N TYR A 173 -2.21 -14.62 0.65
CA TYR A 173 -3.29 -14.61 -0.32
C TYR A 173 -4.38 -13.62 0.10
N LEU A 174 -4.87 -12.86 -0.88
CA LEU A 174 -6.03 -12.01 -0.71
C LEU A 174 -7.30 -12.88 -0.66
N ILE A 175 -8.28 -12.49 0.15
CA ILE A 175 -9.61 -13.10 0.11
C ILE A 175 -10.51 -12.38 -0.90
N ASP A 176 -11.52 -13.10 -1.38
CA ASP A 176 -12.42 -12.65 -2.43
C ASP A 176 -13.13 -11.33 -2.11
N SER A 177 -13.56 -11.12 -0.87
CA SER A 177 -14.22 -9.87 -0.45
C SER A 177 -13.31 -8.66 -0.63
N PHE A 178 -12.03 -8.75 -0.24
CA PHE A 178 -11.08 -7.64 -0.38
C PHE A 178 -10.56 -7.46 -1.81
N HIS A 179 -10.58 -8.53 -2.60
CA HIS A 179 -10.23 -8.48 -4.01
C HIS A 179 -11.26 -7.67 -4.82
N HIS A 180 -12.55 -7.84 -4.55
CA HIS A 180 -13.63 -7.18 -5.29
C HIS A 180 -13.81 -5.68 -4.99
N HIS A 181 -13.17 -5.14 -3.95
CA HIS A 181 -13.16 -3.70 -3.73
C HIS A 181 -12.44 -2.97 -4.86
N LEU A 182 -12.95 -1.80 -5.24
CA LEU A 182 -12.25 -0.90 -6.15
C LEU A 182 -10.91 -0.46 -5.57
N VAL A 183 -9.98 -0.06 -6.45
CA VAL A 183 -8.72 0.54 -6.04
C VAL A 183 -8.97 1.99 -5.62
N PHE A 184 -8.48 2.36 -4.43
CA PHE A 184 -8.71 3.67 -3.83
C PHE A 184 -7.67 4.73 -4.25
N SER A 185 -6.79 4.39 -5.20
CA SER A 185 -5.76 5.26 -5.72
C SER A 185 -5.81 5.37 -7.24
N LEU A 186 -5.48 6.56 -7.74
CA LEU A 186 -5.44 6.86 -9.17
C LEU A 186 -4.04 7.40 -9.50
N THR A 187 -3.32 6.70 -10.36
CA THR A 187 -2.07 7.23 -10.92
C THR A 187 -2.39 8.23 -12.02
N CYS A 188 -1.78 9.40 -11.95
CA CYS A 188 -2.09 10.58 -12.73
C CYS A 188 -0.82 11.23 -13.31
N ARG A 189 -1.05 12.05 -14.32
CA ARG A 189 -0.10 13.00 -14.90
C ARG A 189 -0.78 14.36 -15.07
N LEU A 190 -0.03 15.44 -14.96
CA LEU A 190 -0.53 16.75 -15.32
C LEU A 190 -0.69 16.81 -16.84
N ALA A 191 -1.86 17.27 -17.29
CA ALA A 191 -2.13 17.42 -18.70
C ALA A 191 -1.37 18.62 -19.28
N HIS A 192 -1.00 18.52 -20.56
CA HIS A 192 -0.44 19.63 -21.34
C HIS A 192 0.86 20.25 -20.81
N ILE A 193 1.68 19.44 -20.13
CA ILE A 193 3.05 19.81 -19.75
C ILE A 193 4.06 18.85 -20.38
N SER A 194 5.29 19.34 -20.56
CA SER A 194 6.45 18.56 -20.99
C SER A 194 7.66 18.99 -20.18
N PRO A 195 8.64 18.10 -19.94
CA PRO A 195 9.94 18.49 -19.40
C PRO A 195 10.62 19.50 -20.34
N ILE A 196 11.42 20.40 -19.77
CA ILE A 196 12.10 21.45 -20.56
C ILE A 196 13.25 20.85 -21.40
N ASP A 197 13.76 19.68 -21.04
CA ASP A 197 15.04 19.12 -21.54
C ASP A 197 14.93 17.74 -22.22
N ASP A 198 13.81 17.39 -22.88
CA ASP A 198 13.71 16.18 -23.73
C ASP A 198 14.14 16.43 -25.20
#